data_AF-A0A8D8RT63-F1
#
_entry.id   AF-A0A8D8RT63-F1
#
_cell.length_a   1.000
_cell.length_b   1.000
_cell.length_c   1.000
_cell.angle_alpha   90.00
_cell.angle_beta   90.00
_cell.angle_gamma   90.00
#
_symmetry.space_group_name_H-M   'P 1'
#
loop_
_entity.id
_entity.type
_entity.pdbx_description
1 polymer ?
#
loop_
_entity_poly.entity_id
_entity_poly.type
_entity_poly.pdbx_seq_one_letter_code
_entity_poly.pdbx_strand_id
1 'polypeptide(L)'
;MYVAHHLCTLSDTYREQVAKSQQTADRPIQVKYDLMFVDLVVMLRNLSKETLNRQLDVQRNMLRHYVQQSGLNSISTQLQLSPSVEKELRSALSQLRFLRTVWENILPRHVYARSMGSLVTCLIKEVITCLVNTPDISSHVCQALLLLFDMIQDHVSVLMPEDIVKSKLSKYIKNWNKFLELIKIFNSTSPRDIEDGWNCGRGPLAQEFSAGEVKNLVRALIQASERREALLERIN
;
A
#
# COMPACT_ATOMS: atom_id res chain seq x y z
N MET A 1 18.10 19.24 24.18
CA MET A 1 19.10 18.36 23.53
C MET A 1 20.19 17.85 24.48
N TYR A 2 20.45 18.51 25.62
CA TYR A 2 21.57 18.20 26.52
C TYR A 2 21.39 16.92 27.36
N VAL A 3 20.20 16.70 27.95
CA VAL A 3 19.96 15.57 28.88
C VAL A 3 20.01 14.21 28.19
N ALA A 4 19.37 14.06 27.02
CA ALA A 4 19.35 12.78 26.31
C ALA A 4 20.75 12.34 25.84
N HIS A 5 21.60 13.30 25.43
CA HIS A 5 22.99 13.02 25.07
C HIS A 5 23.77 12.52 26.29
N HIS A 6 23.68 13.21 27.42
CA HIS A 6 24.33 12.79 28.66
C HIS A 6 23.84 11.42 29.15
N LEU A 7 22.54 11.14 29.08
CA LEU A 7 21.99 9.83 29.46
C LEU A 7 22.50 8.70 28.55
N CYS A 8 22.76 8.97 27.27
CA CYS A 8 23.35 8.00 26.35
C CYS A 8 24.86 7.77 26.57
N THR A 9 25.61 8.78 27.01
CA THR A 9 27.06 8.68 27.25
C THR A 9 27.41 8.33 28.69
N LEU A 10 26.43 8.40 29.60
CA LEU A 10 26.58 8.12 31.03
C LEU A 10 27.16 6.73 31.27
N SER A 11 26.79 5.75 30.44
CA SER A 11 27.31 4.40 30.52
C SER A 11 28.83 4.36 30.36
N ASP A 12 29.35 4.99 29.31
CA ASP A 12 30.79 4.95 29.01
C ASP A 12 31.60 5.69 30.08
N THR A 13 31.05 6.79 30.59
CA THR A 13 31.72 7.59 31.65
C THR A 13 31.76 6.90 33.01
N TYR A 14 30.75 6.10 33.37
CA TYR A 14 30.66 5.50 34.71
C TYR A 14 30.94 3.99 34.73
N ARG A 15 31.11 3.34 33.57
CA ARG A 15 31.41 1.89 33.47
C ARG A 15 32.64 1.49 34.26
N GLU A 16 33.71 2.27 34.18
CA GLU A 16 34.94 2.01 34.93
C GLU A 16 34.76 2.22 36.44
N GLN A 17 33.95 3.19 36.84
CA GLN A 17 33.70 3.50 38.26
C GLN A 17 32.78 2.44 38.92
N VAL A 18 31.80 1.93 38.17
CA VAL A 18 30.94 0.82 38.62
C VAL A 18 31.76 -0.47 38.75
N ALA A 19 32.61 -0.78 37.78
CA ALA A 19 33.49 -1.95 37.83
C ALA A 19 34.48 -1.89 39.02
N LYS A 20 35.04 -0.71 39.32
CA LYS A 20 35.91 -0.49 40.50
C LYS A 20 35.14 -0.62 41.81
N SER A 21 33.91 -0.09 41.89
CA SER A 21 33.08 -0.15 43.11
C SER A 21 32.57 -1.56 43.44
N GLN A 22 32.46 -2.44 42.44
CA GLN A 22 32.11 -3.85 42.62
C GLN A 22 33.25 -4.67 43.24
N GLN A 23 34.51 -4.25 43.10
CA GLN A 23 35.70 -4.97 43.61
C GLN A 23 36.06 -4.62 45.06
N THR A 24 35.67 -3.46 45.56
CA THR A 24 36.03 -2.95 46.91
C THR A 24 34.96 -3.14 47.98
N ALA A 25 33.76 -3.63 47.65
CA ALA A 25 32.68 -3.80 48.61
C ALA A 25 32.70 -5.20 49.27
N ASP A 26 32.72 -5.26 50.60
CA ASP A 26 32.64 -6.50 51.43
C ASP A 26 31.38 -7.35 51.15
N ARG A 27 30.40 -6.81 50.41
CA ARG A 27 29.31 -7.55 49.79
C ARG A 27 29.18 -7.08 48.34
N PRO A 28 29.28 -7.97 47.33
CA PRO A 28 29.12 -7.58 45.95
C PRO A 28 27.72 -7.00 45.75
N ILE A 29 27.64 -5.75 45.29
CA ILE A 29 26.39 -5.16 44.83
C ILE A 29 25.99 -5.95 43.58
N GLN A 30 25.10 -6.92 43.76
CA GLN A 30 24.58 -7.73 42.66
C GLN A 30 23.63 -6.83 41.86
N VAL A 31 24.16 -6.18 40.83
CA VAL A 31 23.36 -5.40 39.88
C VAL A 31 22.46 -6.40 39.18
N LYS A 32 21.20 -6.47 39.60
CA LYS A 32 20.21 -7.45 39.11
C LYS A 32 19.93 -7.29 37.61
N TYR A 33 20.21 -6.11 37.06
CA TYR A 33 20.03 -5.77 35.65
C TYR A 33 21.11 -4.80 35.19
N ASP A 34 22.02 -5.22 34.33
CA ASP A 34 22.96 -4.34 33.59
C ASP A 34 22.24 -3.65 32.41
N LEU A 35 21.07 -3.06 32.66
CA LEU A 35 20.30 -2.36 31.64
C LEU A 35 20.65 -0.88 31.68
N MET A 36 21.43 -0.43 30.69
CA MET A 36 21.79 0.96 30.53
C MET A 36 20.69 1.70 29.77
N PHE A 37 20.67 3.03 29.88
CA PHE A 37 19.70 3.86 29.16
C PHE A 37 19.74 3.63 27.63
N VAL A 38 20.92 3.35 27.07
CA VAL A 38 21.10 3.01 25.66
C VAL A 38 20.37 1.71 25.29
N ASP A 39 20.40 0.69 26.17
CA ASP A 39 19.70 -0.58 25.95
C ASP A 39 18.19 -0.40 25.97
N LEU A 40 17.68 0.47 26.85
CA LEU A 40 16.26 0.84 26.90
C LEU A 40 15.80 1.53 25.61
N VAL A 41 16.63 2.39 25.02
CA VAL A 41 16.31 3.04 23.74
C VAL A 41 16.20 2.01 22.61
N VAL A 42 17.09 1.02 22.55
CA VAL A 42 17.02 -0.05 21.55
C VAL A 42 15.78 -0.92 21.77
N MET A 43 15.52 -1.32 23.01
CA MET A 43 14.34 -2.10 23.39
C MET A 43 13.04 -1.38 23.01
N LEU A 44 12.92 -0.10 23.35
CA LEU A 44 11.74 0.70 23.02
C LEU A 44 11.55 0.83 21.51
N ARG A 45 12.63 0.99 20.73
CA ARG A 45 12.56 1.04 19.26
C ARG A 45 12.08 -0.28 18.68
N ASN A 46 12.55 -1.42 19.22
CA ASN A 46 12.11 -2.74 18.75
C ASN A 46 10.63 -2.97 19.09
N LEU A 47 10.22 -2.68 20.32
CA LEU A 47 8.81 -2.77 20.74
C LEU A 47 7.91 -1.86 19.89
N SER A 48 8.37 -0.64 19.57
CA SER A 48 7.65 0.31 18.71
C SER A 48 7.50 -0.23 17.29
N LYS A 49 8.56 -0.81 16.71
CA LYS A 49 8.50 -1.44 15.38
C LYS A 49 7.53 -2.61 15.35
N GLU A 50 7.60 -3.51 16.33
CA GLU A 50 6.70 -4.65 16.43
C GLU A 50 5.23 -4.21 16.57
N THR A 51 4.99 -3.22 17.41
CA THR A 51 3.63 -2.67 17.63
C THR A 51 3.10 -2.01 16.36
N LEU A 52 3.92 -1.20 15.69
CA LEU A 52 3.54 -0.58 14.42
C LEU A 52 3.28 -1.63 13.33
N ASN A 53 4.13 -2.65 13.21
CA ASN A 53 3.95 -3.72 12.23
C ASN A 53 2.67 -4.51 12.50
N ARG A 54 2.40 -4.87 13.75
CA ARG A 54 1.16 -5.52 14.16
C ARG A 54 -0.05 -4.66 13.79
N GLN A 55 0.02 -3.36 14.04
CA GLN A 55 -1.05 -2.44 13.66
C GLN A 55 -1.23 -2.39 12.14
N LEU A 56 -0.15 -2.33 11.37
CA LEU A 56 -0.23 -2.36 9.90
C LEU A 56 -0.89 -3.65 9.40
N ASP A 57 -0.61 -4.79 10.01
CA ASP A 57 -1.23 -6.07 9.62
C ASP A 57 -2.74 -6.09 9.93
N VAL A 58 -3.15 -5.56 11.09
CA VAL A 58 -4.58 -5.37 11.40
C VAL A 58 -5.26 -4.48 10.37
N GLN A 59 -4.65 -3.35 10.03
CA GLN A 59 -5.20 -2.41 9.04
C GLN A 59 -5.25 -3.04 7.64
N ARG A 60 -4.25 -3.80 7.23
CA ARG A 60 -4.29 -4.54 5.95
C ARG A 60 -5.44 -5.54 5.91
N ASN A 61 -5.64 -6.31 6.97
CA ASN A 61 -6.73 -7.29 7.04
C ASN A 61 -8.10 -6.61 6.97
N MET A 62 -8.25 -5.47 7.64
CA MET A 62 -9.47 -4.65 7.57
C MET A 62 -9.73 -4.12 6.15
N LEU A 63 -8.70 -3.60 5.47
CA LEU A 63 -8.82 -3.13 4.08
C LEU A 63 -9.19 -4.26 3.12
N ARG A 64 -8.58 -5.45 3.27
CA ARG A 64 -8.96 -6.64 2.50
C ARG A 64 -10.42 -7.02 2.74
N HIS A 65 -10.85 -6.99 4.00
CA HIS A 65 -12.21 -7.33 4.37
C HIS A 65 -13.22 -6.40 3.70
N TYR A 66 -12.97 -5.09 3.66
CA TYR A 66 -13.83 -4.16 2.93
C TYR A 66 -13.96 -4.51 1.44
N VAL A 67 -12.85 -4.77 0.75
CA VAL A 67 -12.88 -5.14 -0.67
C VAL A 67 -13.61 -6.48 -0.89
N GLN A 68 -13.42 -7.45 -0.01
CA GLN A 68 -14.10 -8.75 -0.08
C GLN A 68 -15.62 -8.63 0.15
N GLN A 69 -16.04 -7.82 1.13
CA GLN A 69 -17.45 -7.57 1.43
C GLN A 69 -18.15 -6.69 0.39
N SER A 70 -17.39 -5.90 -0.35
CA SER A 70 -17.94 -5.02 -1.38
C SER A 70 -18.63 -5.79 -2.51
N GLY A 71 -18.28 -7.06 -2.71
CA GLY A 71 -18.76 -7.88 -3.82
C GLY A 71 -18.06 -7.59 -5.14
N LEU A 72 -16.90 -6.92 -5.13
CA LEU A 72 -16.12 -6.58 -6.34
C LEU A 72 -15.80 -7.82 -7.21
N ASN A 73 -15.59 -8.97 -6.58
CA ASN A 73 -15.34 -10.25 -7.27
C ASN A 73 -16.55 -10.77 -8.07
N SER A 74 -17.76 -10.34 -7.74
CA SER A 74 -19.01 -10.83 -8.35
C SER A 74 -19.60 -9.85 -9.36
N ILE A 75 -18.83 -8.85 -9.79
CA ILE A 75 -19.27 -7.81 -10.71
C ILE A 75 -19.77 -8.38 -12.04
N SER A 76 -19.18 -9.49 -12.53
CA SER A 76 -19.56 -10.08 -13.83
C SER A 76 -21.01 -10.53 -13.91
N THR A 77 -21.69 -10.71 -12.78
CA THR A 77 -23.10 -11.10 -12.73
C THR A 77 -24.08 -9.92 -12.71
N GLN A 78 -23.57 -8.68 -12.65
CA GLN A 78 -24.38 -7.50 -12.38
C GLN A 78 -24.44 -6.55 -13.59
N LEU A 79 -25.66 -6.12 -13.93
CA LEU A 79 -25.93 -5.12 -14.97
C LEU A 79 -25.47 -3.71 -14.56
N GLN A 80 -25.43 -3.44 -13.25
CA GLN A 80 -25.02 -2.17 -12.66
C GLN A 80 -24.10 -2.43 -11.48
N LEU A 81 -23.22 -1.47 -11.19
CA LEU A 81 -22.32 -1.58 -10.05
C LEU A 81 -23.14 -1.54 -8.75
N SER A 82 -23.03 -2.59 -7.93
CA SER A 82 -23.71 -2.62 -6.64
C SER A 82 -23.31 -1.42 -5.76
N PRO A 83 -24.26 -0.74 -5.10
CA PRO A 83 -23.95 0.36 -4.19
C PRO A 83 -23.06 -0.08 -3.01
N SER A 84 -23.03 -1.38 -2.72
CA SER A 84 -22.12 -1.97 -1.73
C SER A 84 -20.65 -1.80 -2.12
N VAL A 85 -20.31 -1.84 -3.43
CA VAL A 85 -18.93 -1.68 -3.89
C VAL A 85 -18.40 -0.29 -3.53
N GLU A 86 -19.15 0.74 -3.92
CA GLU A 86 -18.80 2.12 -3.62
C GLU A 86 -18.74 2.36 -2.12
N LYS A 87 -19.75 1.89 -1.37
CA LYS A 87 -19.82 2.05 0.08
C LYS A 87 -18.59 1.48 0.76
N GLU A 88 -18.22 0.23 0.49
CA GLU A 88 -17.10 -0.41 1.19
C GLU A 88 -15.73 0.15 0.76
N LEU A 89 -15.58 0.59 -0.50
CA LEU A 89 -14.37 1.33 -0.90
C LEU A 89 -14.27 2.69 -0.20
N ARG A 90 -15.39 3.41 -0.06
CA ARG A 90 -15.43 4.65 0.73
C ARG A 90 -15.12 4.39 2.21
N SER A 91 -15.57 3.27 2.77
CA SER A 91 -15.21 2.84 4.13
C SER A 91 -13.70 2.61 4.25
N ALA A 92 -13.10 1.88 3.32
CA ALA A 92 -11.66 1.63 3.29
C ALA A 92 -10.85 2.93 3.20
N LEU A 93 -11.25 3.86 2.33
CA LEU A 93 -10.60 5.16 2.19
C LEU A 93 -10.79 6.06 3.41
N SER A 94 -11.97 6.00 4.04
CA SER A 94 -12.24 6.72 5.30
C SER A 94 -11.37 6.20 6.44
N GLN A 95 -11.14 4.88 6.50
CA GLN A 95 -10.21 4.29 7.45
C GLN A 95 -8.79 4.81 7.25
N LEU A 96 -8.29 4.89 6.00
CA LEU A 96 -6.99 5.47 5.71
C LEU A 96 -6.89 6.95 6.12
N ARG A 97 -7.96 7.73 5.89
CA ARG A 97 -8.03 9.13 6.33
C ARG A 97 -7.98 9.26 7.84
N PHE A 98 -8.67 8.38 8.58
CA PHE A 98 -8.58 8.34 10.02
C PHE A 98 -7.16 8.01 10.49
N LEU A 99 -6.50 7.01 9.89
CA LEU A 99 -5.12 6.70 10.23
C LEU A 99 -4.17 7.88 9.96
N ARG A 100 -4.42 8.67 8.90
CA ARG A 100 -3.66 9.89 8.66
C ARG A 100 -3.73 10.85 9.85
N THR A 101 -4.93 11.16 10.37
CA THR A 101 -5.06 12.15 11.46
C THR A 101 -4.33 11.73 12.73
N VAL A 102 -4.24 10.43 12.98
CA VAL A 102 -3.52 9.89 14.14
C VAL A 102 -2.02 9.78 13.88
N TRP A 103 -1.59 9.33 12.70
CA TRP A 103 -0.19 8.95 12.46
C TRP A 103 0.68 10.07 11.94
N GLU A 104 0.13 11.06 11.24
CA GLU A 104 0.90 12.12 10.58
C GLU A 104 1.73 12.95 11.59
N ASN A 105 1.18 13.21 12.77
CA ASN A 105 1.84 14.01 13.81
C ASN A 105 2.67 13.18 14.81
N ILE A 106 2.53 11.85 14.79
CA ILE A 106 3.20 10.96 15.75
C ILE A 106 4.41 10.29 15.11
N LEU A 107 4.28 9.83 13.86
CA LEU A 107 5.32 9.09 13.19
C LEU A 107 6.32 10.03 12.50
N PRO A 108 7.62 9.70 12.49
CA PRO A 108 8.57 10.39 11.63
C PRO A 108 8.10 10.32 10.17
N ARG A 109 8.24 11.42 9.42
CA ARG A 109 7.74 11.58 8.04
C ARG A 109 8.01 10.38 7.12
N HIS A 110 9.23 9.83 7.15
CA HIS A 110 9.61 8.70 6.30
C HIS A 110 8.93 7.38 6.72
N VAL A 111 8.69 7.19 8.02
CA VAL A 111 7.96 6.03 8.57
C VAL A 111 6.49 6.16 8.19
N TYR A 112 5.90 7.35 8.38
CA TYR A 112 4.53 7.64 7.98
C TYR A 112 4.29 7.33 6.50
N ALA A 113 5.10 7.91 5.60
CA ALA A 113 4.94 7.73 4.16
C ALA A 113 5.07 6.26 3.74
N ARG A 114 6.01 5.51 4.34
CA ARG A 114 6.17 4.07 4.07
C ARG A 114 5.00 3.25 4.60
N SER A 115 4.55 3.54 5.83
CA SER A 115 3.42 2.87 6.46
C SER A 115 2.13 3.10 5.68
N MET A 116 1.77 4.36 5.44
CA MET A 116 0.57 4.75 4.68
C MET A 116 0.62 4.23 3.25
N GLY A 117 1.76 4.40 2.56
CA GLY A 117 1.97 3.86 1.21
C GLY A 117 1.80 2.35 1.14
N SER A 118 2.23 1.61 2.17
CA SER A 118 2.02 0.15 2.23
C SER A 118 0.56 -0.27 2.42
N LEU A 119 -0.26 0.55 3.10
CA LEU A 119 -1.68 0.30 3.27
C LEU A 119 -2.44 0.61 1.97
N VAL A 120 -2.13 1.72 1.31
CA VAL A 120 -2.65 2.05 -0.01
C VAL A 120 -2.28 0.97 -1.04
N THR A 121 -1.02 0.51 -1.01
CA THR A 121 -0.57 -0.64 -1.82
C THR A 121 -1.45 -1.86 -1.61
N CYS A 122 -1.81 -2.17 -0.35
CA CYS A 122 -2.68 -3.30 -0.03
C CYS A 122 -4.05 -3.13 -0.68
N LEU A 123 -4.70 -1.97 -0.49
CA LEU A 123 -6.01 -1.67 -1.07
C LEU A 123 -6.01 -1.78 -2.60
N ILE A 124 -5.06 -1.10 -3.25
CA ILE A 124 -4.93 -1.11 -4.72
C ILE A 124 -4.66 -2.51 -5.25
N LYS A 125 -3.80 -3.28 -4.57
CA LYS A 125 -3.52 -4.66 -4.99
C LYS A 125 -4.78 -5.52 -4.96
N GLU A 126 -5.59 -5.44 -3.91
CA GLU A 126 -6.84 -6.20 -3.84
C GLU A 126 -7.79 -5.78 -4.98
N VAL A 127 -8.00 -4.47 -5.18
CA VAL A 127 -8.85 -3.95 -6.27
C VAL A 127 -8.39 -4.44 -7.64
N ILE A 128 -7.10 -4.31 -7.97
CA ILE A 128 -6.54 -4.80 -9.25
C ILE A 128 -6.78 -6.31 -9.38
N THR A 129 -6.51 -7.07 -8.32
CA THR A 129 -6.65 -8.54 -8.35
C THR A 129 -8.09 -8.96 -8.60
N CYS A 130 -9.07 -8.29 -7.99
CA CYS A 130 -10.48 -8.56 -8.26
C CYS A 130 -10.80 -8.31 -9.75
N LEU A 131 -10.44 -7.15 -10.27
CA LEU A 131 -10.83 -6.72 -11.62
C LEU A 131 -10.16 -7.53 -12.73
N VAL A 132 -8.89 -7.88 -12.57
CA VAL A 132 -8.16 -8.70 -13.56
C VAL A 132 -8.73 -10.12 -13.68
N ASN A 133 -9.32 -10.63 -12.60
CA ASN A 133 -9.93 -11.96 -12.56
C ASN A 133 -11.42 -11.96 -12.90
N THR A 134 -12.04 -10.79 -13.11
CA THR A 134 -13.43 -10.69 -13.51
C THR A 134 -13.58 -11.07 -14.99
N PRO A 135 -14.45 -12.03 -15.35
CA PRO A 135 -14.52 -12.56 -16.71
C PRO A 135 -15.18 -11.62 -17.72
N ASP A 136 -16.15 -10.80 -17.27
CA ASP A 136 -16.90 -9.86 -18.10
C ASP A 136 -17.29 -8.63 -17.28
N ILE A 137 -17.17 -7.45 -17.88
CA ILE A 137 -17.46 -6.15 -17.26
C ILE A 137 -18.25 -5.32 -18.26
N SER A 138 -19.50 -5.01 -17.92
CA SER A 138 -20.34 -4.18 -18.78
C SER A 138 -19.80 -2.75 -18.89
N SER A 139 -20.10 -2.07 -20.00
CA SER A 139 -19.67 -0.68 -20.23
C SER A 139 -20.16 0.28 -19.14
N HIS A 140 -21.41 0.10 -18.65
CA HIS A 140 -21.95 0.90 -17.56
C HIS A 140 -21.17 0.71 -16.25
N VAL A 141 -20.80 -0.52 -15.92
CA VAL A 141 -19.98 -0.84 -14.75
C VAL A 141 -18.57 -0.28 -14.90
N CYS A 142 -17.98 -0.35 -16.10
CA CYS A 142 -16.68 0.24 -16.39
C CYS A 142 -16.66 1.75 -16.07
N GLN A 143 -17.67 2.50 -16.53
CA GLN A 143 -17.79 3.93 -16.23
C GLN A 143 -17.95 4.21 -14.73
N ALA A 144 -18.73 3.40 -14.01
CA ALA A 144 -18.87 3.53 -12.57
C ALA A 144 -17.54 3.23 -11.83
N LEU A 145 -16.78 2.23 -12.28
CA LEU A 145 -15.47 1.90 -11.72
C LEU A 145 -14.44 3.00 -11.96
N LEU A 146 -14.46 3.67 -13.12
CA LEU A 146 -13.60 4.81 -13.40
C LEU A 146 -13.82 5.95 -12.39
N LEU A 147 -15.08 6.28 -12.07
CA LEU A 147 -15.39 7.27 -11.03
C LEU A 147 -14.85 6.85 -9.64
N LEU A 148 -14.86 5.56 -9.34
CA LEU A 148 -14.26 5.04 -8.11
C LEU A 148 -12.73 5.11 -8.14
N PHE A 149 -12.10 4.92 -9.29
CA PHE A 149 -10.65 5.08 -9.43
C PHE A 149 -10.22 6.53 -9.25
N ASP A 150 -10.95 7.49 -9.83
CA ASP A 150 -10.72 8.92 -9.62
C ASP A 150 -10.81 9.26 -8.12
N MET A 151 -11.84 8.75 -7.43
CA MET A 151 -11.98 8.91 -5.99
C MET A 151 -10.78 8.34 -5.22
N ILE A 152 -10.27 7.16 -5.60
CA ILE A 152 -9.06 6.59 -4.98
C ILE A 152 -7.86 7.50 -5.24
N GLN A 153 -7.68 8.02 -6.45
CA GLN A 153 -6.56 8.91 -6.78
C GLN A 153 -6.59 10.20 -5.95
N ASP A 154 -7.77 10.83 -5.86
CA ASP A 154 -7.99 12.04 -5.07
C ASP A 154 -7.66 11.78 -3.60
N HIS A 155 -8.16 10.69 -3.03
CA HIS A 155 -7.87 10.34 -1.65
C HIS A 155 -6.37 10.07 -1.41
N VAL A 156 -5.69 9.37 -2.32
CA VAL A 156 -4.24 9.11 -2.20
C VAL A 156 -3.45 10.42 -2.22
N SER A 157 -3.85 11.40 -3.03
CA SER A 157 -3.20 12.72 -3.07
C SER A 157 -3.28 13.46 -1.73
N VAL A 158 -4.36 13.26 -0.97
CA VAL A 158 -4.57 13.86 0.35
C VAL A 158 -3.92 13.05 1.47
N LEU A 159 -3.72 11.75 1.29
CA LEU A 159 -3.10 10.86 2.29
C LEU A 159 -1.59 10.99 2.36
N MET A 160 -0.93 11.36 1.26
CA MET A 160 0.52 11.39 1.19
C MET A 160 1.05 12.83 1.33
N PRO A 161 2.25 13.02 1.90
CA PRO A 161 2.91 14.32 1.91
C PRO A 161 3.07 14.91 0.50
N GLU A 162 2.85 16.22 0.35
CA GLU A 162 2.78 16.90 -0.95
C GLU A 162 4.03 16.69 -1.84
N ASP A 163 5.22 16.68 -1.24
CA ASP A 163 6.49 16.41 -1.94
C ASP A 163 6.57 15.01 -2.53
N ILE A 164 5.90 14.04 -1.89
CA ILE A 164 5.83 12.65 -2.34
C ILE A 164 4.81 12.52 -3.47
N VAL A 165 3.66 13.19 -3.36
CA VAL A 165 2.60 13.19 -4.38
C VAL A 165 3.16 13.65 -5.73
N LYS A 166 3.96 14.72 -5.76
CA LYS A 166 4.45 15.32 -7.00
C LYS A 166 5.46 14.47 -7.80
N SER A 167 6.21 13.58 -7.15
CA SER A 167 7.34 12.92 -7.84
C SER A 167 7.70 11.51 -7.37
N LYS A 168 7.12 11.01 -6.27
CA LYS A 168 7.62 9.79 -5.59
C LYS A 168 6.53 8.81 -5.19
N LEU A 169 5.29 8.93 -5.66
CA LEU A 169 4.21 8.01 -5.28
C LEU A 169 4.57 6.54 -5.53
N SER A 170 5.06 6.21 -6.72
CA SER A 170 5.43 4.84 -7.10
C SER A 170 6.59 4.25 -6.25
N LYS A 171 7.33 5.07 -5.51
CA LYS A 171 8.36 4.61 -4.56
C LYS A 171 7.75 4.08 -3.26
N TYR A 172 6.64 4.65 -2.82
CA TYR A 172 6.00 4.32 -1.54
C TYR A 172 4.78 3.41 -1.72
N ILE A 173 4.09 3.54 -2.85
CA ILE A 173 2.91 2.76 -3.22
C ILE A 173 3.31 1.81 -4.34
N LYS A 174 3.46 0.53 -4.02
CA LYS A 174 3.70 -0.48 -5.06
C LYS A 174 2.43 -0.65 -5.87
N ASN A 175 2.57 -1.07 -7.13
CA ASN A 175 1.46 -1.23 -8.08
C ASN A 175 0.72 0.08 -8.41
N TRP A 176 1.28 1.26 -8.05
CA TRP A 176 0.70 2.54 -8.43
C TRP A 176 0.68 2.73 -9.95
N ASN A 177 1.79 2.46 -10.62
CA ASN A 177 1.86 2.51 -12.08
C ASN A 177 0.91 1.48 -12.70
N LYS A 178 0.91 0.23 -12.20
CA LYS A 178 -0.08 -0.79 -12.58
C LYS A 178 -1.53 -0.29 -12.48
N PHE A 179 -1.86 0.44 -11.42
CA PHE A 179 -3.18 1.05 -11.24
C PHE A 179 -3.47 2.14 -12.28
N LEU A 180 -2.50 3.01 -12.58
CA LEU A 180 -2.64 4.03 -13.63
C LEU A 180 -2.83 3.41 -15.02
N GLU A 181 -2.07 2.36 -15.35
CA GLU A 181 -2.24 1.62 -16.60
C GLU A 181 -3.58 0.86 -16.64
N LEU A 182 -4.07 0.35 -15.50
CA LEU A 182 -5.43 -0.21 -15.42
C LEU A 182 -6.49 0.83 -15.78
N ILE A 183 -6.39 2.05 -15.23
CA ILE A 183 -7.30 3.15 -15.53
C ILE A 183 -7.28 3.48 -17.03
N LYS A 184 -6.09 3.46 -17.67
CA LYS A 184 -5.98 3.66 -19.13
C LYS A 184 -6.67 2.56 -19.91
N ILE A 185 -6.53 1.29 -19.51
CA ILE A 185 -7.24 0.18 -20.15
C ILE A 185 -8.76 0.37 -20.00
N PHE A 186 -9.25 0.71 -18.81
CA PHE A 186 -10.68 0.92 -18.58
C PHE A 186 -11.24 2.11 -19.37
N ASN A 187 -10.42 3.14 -19.60
CA ASN A 187 -10.76 4.27 -20.48
C ASN A 187 -10.63 3.96 -21.98
N SER A 188 -9.96 2.87 -22.35
CA SER A 188 -9.74 2.51 -23.75
C SER A 188 -11.06 2.03 -24.36
N THR A 189 -11.52 2.73 -25.38
CA THR A 189 -12.73 2.35 -26.13
C THR A 189 -12.41 1.46 -27.33
N SER A 190 -11.13 1.34 -27.68
CA SER A 190 -10.64 0.60 -28.85
C SER A 190 -9.55 -0.41 -28.48
N PRO A 191 -9.55 -1.62 -29.10
CA PRO A 191 -8.43 -2.57 -28.99
C PRO A 191 -7.06 -1.97 -29.38
N ARG A 192 -7.04 -0.95 -30.27
CA ARG A 192 -5.78 -0.32 -30.71
C ARG A 192 -5.07 0.42 -29.59
N ASP A 193 -5.81 1.09 -28.70
CA ASP A 193 -5.22 1.86 -27.60
C ASP A 193 -4.46 0.92 -26.64
N ILE A 194 -5.02 -0.27 -26.42
CA ILE A 194 -4.39 -1.33 -25.61
C ILE A 194 -3.18 -1.92 -26.35
N GLU A 195 -3.27 -2.10 -27.66
CA GLU A 195 -2.15 -2.57 -28.50
C GLU A 195 -0.95 -1.61 -28.44
N ASP A 196 -1.20 -0.31 -28.57
CA ASP A 196 -0.19 0.74 -28.51
C ASP A 196 0.46 0.81 -27.12
N GLY A 197 -0.35 0.63 -26.06
CA GLY A 197 0.14 0.52 -24.69
C GLY A 197 0.98 -0.74 -24.44
N TRP A 198 0.64 -1.85 -25.09
CA TRP A 198 1.39 -3.11 -25.02
C TRP A 198 2.71 -3.03 -25.80
N ASN A 199 2.69 -2.43 -27.00
CA ASN A 199 3.83 -2.21 -27.89
C ASN A 199 4.74 -3.45 -28.02
N CYS A 200 4.17 -4.58 -28.44
CA CYS A 200 4.87 -5.86 -28.59
C CYS A 200 5.65 -6.29 -27.32
N GLY A 201 5.09 -6.07 -26.13
CA GLY A 201 5.70 -6.46 -24.86
C GLY A 201 6.77 -5.49 -24.33
N ARG A 202 6.95 -4.32 -24.97
CA ARG A 202 7.93 -3.30 -24.55
C ARG A 202 7.28 -2.03 -24.01
N GLY A 203 5.96 -1.89 -24.15
CA GLY A 203 5.24 -0.70 -23.73
C GLY A 203 5.05 -0.61 -22.21
N PRO A 204 4.57 0.55 -21.71
CA PRO A 204 4.28 0.76 -20.28
C PRO A 204 3.36 -0.30 -19.69
N LEU A 205 2.41 -0.79 -20.49
CA LEU A 205 1.47 -1.82 -20.03
C LEU A 205 2.16 -3.16 -19.75
N ALA A 206 3.10 -3.56 -20.61
CA ALA A 206 3.85 -4.80 -20.48
C ALA A 206 4.87 -4.79 -19.33
N GLN A 207 5.25 -3.60 -18.84
CA GLN A 207 6.10 -3.47 -17.65
C GLN A 207 5.35 -3.78 -16.35
N GLU A 208 4.04 -3.54 -16.33
CA GLU A 208 3.21 -3.63 -15.12
C GLU A 208 2.29 -4.87 -15.10
N PHE A 209 1.91 -5.39 -16.28
CA PHE A 209 1.03 -6.54 -16.43
C PHE A 209 1.68 -7.67 -17.21
N SER A 210 1.34 -8.91 -16.84
CA SER A 210 1.66 -10.07 -17.67
C SER A 210 0.72 -10.17 -18.88
N ALA A 211 1.16 -10.85 -19.93
CA ALA A 211 0.35 -11.10 -21.12
C ALA A 211 -1.00 -11.77 -20.78
N GLY A 212 -1.01 -12.69 -19.82
CA GLY A 212 -2.22 -13.35 -19.35
C GLY A 212 -3.22 -12.39 -18.69
N GLU A 213 -2.73 -11.49 -17.82
CA GLU A 213 -3.59 -10.48 -17.17
C GLU A 213 -4.18 -9.51 -18.20
N VAL A 214 -3.39 -9.07 -19.19
CA VAL A 214 -3.89 -8.19 -20.26
C VAL A 214 -4.92 -8.91 -21.13
N LYS A 215 -4.68 -10.17 -21.49
CA LYS A 215 -5.66 -10.98 -22.23
C LYS A 215 -6.98 -11.11 -21.48
N ASN A 216 -6.94 -11.30 -20.16
CA ASN A 216 -8.14 -11.38 -19.34
C ASN A 216 -8.90 -10.05 -19.33
N LEU A 217 -8.20 -8.94 -19.14
CA LEU A 217 -8.80 -7.60 -19.19
C LEU A 217 -9.41 -7.28 -20.55
N VAL A 218 -8.72 -7.60 -21.66
CA VAL A 218 -9.24 -7.42 -23.02
C VAL A 218 -10.52 -8.22 -23.23
N ARG A 219 -10.56 -9.48 -22.78
CA ARG A 219 -11.78 -10.31 -22.88
C ARG A 219 -12.92 -9.76 -22.02
N ALA A 220 -12.60 -9.24 -20.84
CA ALA A 220 -13.59 -8.72 -19.90
C ALA A 220 -14.19 -7.38 -20.31
N LEU A 221 -13.42 -6.52 -20.99
CA LEU A 221 -13.84 -5.16 -21.31
C LEU A 221 -14.31 -4.99 -22.76
N ILE A 222 -13.81 -5.81 -23.69
CA ILE A 222 -14.08 -5.69 -25.12
C ILE A 222 -14.92 -6.85 -25.61
N GLN A 223 -16.06 -6.52 -26.21
CA GLN A 223 -16.95 -7.49 -26.85
C GLN A 223 -16.25 -8.29 -27.95
N ALA A 224 -16.71 -9.53 -28.15
CA ALA A 224 -16.14 -10.43 -29.15
C ALA A 224 -16.22 -9.82 -30.57
N SER A 225 -15.07 -9.69 -31.21
CA SER A 225 -14.92 -9.17 -32.57
C SER A 225 -13.61 -9.68 -33.17
N GLU A 226 -13.51 -9.69 -34.51
CA GLU A 226 -12.26 -10.06 -35.21
C GLU A 226 -11.07 -9.19 -34.75
N ARG A 227 -11.31 -7.91 -34.49
CA ARG A 227 -10.29 -6.98 -33.99
C ARG A 227 -9.80 -7.35 -32.60
N ARG A 228 -10.68 -7.87 -31.73
CA ARG A 228 -10.30 -8.35 -30.40
C ARG A 228 -9.44 -9.60 -30.52
N GLU A 229 -9.82 -10.57 -31.34
CA GLU A 229 -9.05 -11.80 -31.51
C GLU A 229 -7.66 -11.52 -32.09
N ALA A 230 -7.57 -10.65 -33.10
CA ALA A 230 -6.28 -10.21 -33.65
C ALA A 230 -5.38 -9.52 -32.60
N LEU A 231 -5.96 -8.74 -31.68
CA LEU A 231 -5.19 -8.18 -30.56
C LEU A 231 -4.70 -9.27 -29.60
N LEU A 232 -5.57 -10.22 -29.25
CA LEU A 232 -5.23 -11.31 -28.32
C LEU A 232 -4.11 -12.20 -28.86
N GLU A 233 -4.00 -12.38 -30.18
CA GLU A 233 -2.89 -13.11 -30.82
C GLU A 233 -1.56 -12.35 -30.76
N ARG A 234 -1.61 -11.01 -30.77
CA ARG A 234 -0.41 -10.15 -30.76
C ARG A 234 0.15 -9.92 -29.36
N ILE A 235 -0.67 -10.10 -28.33
CA ILE A 235 -0.23 -10.17 -26.94
C ILE A 235 0.31 -11.58 -26.73
N ASN A 236 1.63 -11.77 -26.69
CA ASN A 236 2.27 -13.06 -26.37
C ASN A 236 2.92 -13.04 -25.00
#